data_AF-A0A347AF37-F1
#
_entry.id   AF-A0A347AF37-F1
#
_cell.length_a   1.000
_cell.length_b   1.000
_cell.length_c   1.000
_cell.angle_alpha   90.00
_cell.angle_beta   90.00
_cell.angle_gamma   90.00
#
_symmetry.space_group_name_H-M   'P 1'
#
loop_
_entity.id
_entity.type
_entity.pdbx_description
1 polymer ?
#
loop_
_entity_poly.entity_id
_entity_poly.type
_entity_poly.pdbx_seq_one_letter_code
_entity_poly.pdbx_strand_id
1 'polypeptide(L)'
;MGDLLKTLKEFEDISSEFHEKIMNILKENYCWKCPMRTTSSKTFCREVDAWIRLTHALEDAVKENMEEKLSPEARNFVQMKYLNKISKNQFSYDRKLLIKLKADLKPYAPKGSVLIIEENCEIIKKDDLVLIPKICLLHVYGFSRIKYNDKLPFKMAKVSKIFHESGGKFIKTHEGIQISPQLLIGRVMKILDKKNSKFL
;
A
#
# COMPACT_ATOMS: atom_id res chain seq x y z
N MET A 1 0.12 -4.40 -30.39
CA MET A 1 -0.80 -3.85 -29.37
C MET A 1 -2.25 -4.29 -29.55
N GLY A 2 -2.69 -4.76 -30.74
CA GLY A 2 -4.08 -5.13 -30.99
C GLY A 2 -4.64 -6.23 -30.06
N ASP A 3 -3.91 -7.33 -29.90
CA ASP A 3 -4.38 -8.44 -29.06
C ASP A 3 -4.53 -8.06 -27.58
N LEU A 4 -3.59 -7.26 -27.07
CA LEU A 4 -3.66 -6.74 -25.70
C LEU A 4 -4.92 -5.90 -25.49
N LEU A 5 -5.24 -5.00 -26.42
CA LEU A 5 -6.44 -4.16 -26.34
C LEU A 5 -7.72 -5.00 -26.45
N LYS A 6 -7.70 -6.04 -27.29
CA LYS A 6 -8.83 -6.97 -27.41
C LYS A 6 -9.06 -7.73 -26.11
N THR A 7 -8.02 -8.30 -25.51
CA THR A 7 -8.13 -9.00 -24.21
C THR A 7 -8.58 -8.07 -23.09
N LEU A 8 -8.10 -6.82 -23.06
CA LEU A 8 -8.56 -5.84 -22.08
C LEU A 8 -10.04 -5.52 -22.26
N LYS A 9 -10.51 -5.40 -23.50
CA LYS A 9 -11.92 -5.17 -23.79
C LYS A 9 -12.81 -6.35 -23.39
N GLU A 10 -12.38 -7.58 -23.69
CA GLU A 10 -13.08 -8.79 -23.22
C GLU A 10 -13.18 -8.82 -21.69
N PHE A 11 -12.11 -8.43 -21.00
CA PHE A 11 -12.13 -8.31 -19.55
C PHE A 11 -13.07 -7.21 -19.04
N GLU A 12 -13.11 -6.05 -19.70
CA GLU A 12 -14.03 -4.94 -19.37
C GLU A 12 -15.50 -5.35 -19.54
N ASP A 13 -15.82 -6.07 -20.62
CA ASP A 13 -17.16 -6.56 -20.90
C ASP A 13 -17.62 -7.58 -19.84
N ILE A 14 -16.75 -8.56 -19.51
CA ILE A 14 -17.00 -9.55 -18.45
C ILE A 14 -17.16 -8.86 -17.08
N SER A 15 -16.28 -7.90 -16.78
CA SER A 15 -16.34 -7.17 -15.51
C SER A 15 -17.63 -6.36 -15.37
N SER A 16 -18.14 -5.82 -16.47
CA SER A 16 -19.42 -5.09 -16.49
C SER A 16 -20.60 -6.03 -16.17
N GLU A 17 -20.61 -7.23 -16.74
CA GLU A 17 -21.62 -8.25 -16.43
C GLU A 17 -21.60 -8.66 -14.95
N PHE A 18 -20.40 -8.90 -14.39
CA PHE A 18 -20.26 -9.24 -12.97
C PHE A 18 -20.63 -8.09 -12.04
N HIS A 19 -20.34 -6.85 -12.45
CA HIS A 19 -20.80 -5.67 -11.71
C HIS A 19 -22.32 -5.61 -11.62
N GLU A 20 -23.04 -5.79 -12.73
CA GLU A 20 -24.51 -5.83 -12.71
C GLU A 20 -25.06 -6.95 -11.82
N LYS A 21 -24.46 -8.15 -11.89
CA LYS A 21 -24.85 -9.28 -11.02
C LYS A 21 -24.68 -8.93 -9.53
N ILE A 22 -23.54 -8.37 -9.14
CA ILE A 22 -23.29 -7.96 -7.75
C ILE A 22 -24.26 -6.86 -7.31
N MET A 23 -24.52 -5.88 -8.18
CA MET A 23 -25.49 -4.81 -7.92
C MET A 23 -26.90 -5.36 -7.65
N ASN A 24 -27.32 -6.40 -8.38
CA ASN A 24 -28.60 -7.07 -8.14
C ASN A 24 -28.61 -7.84 -6.82
N ILE A 25 -27.57 -8.63 -6.54
CA ILE A 25 -27.42 -9.34 -5.26
C ILE A 25 -27.46 -8.37 -4.07
N LEU A 26 -26.75 -7.24 -4.16
CA LEU A 26 -26.74 -6.22 -3.10
C LEU A 26 -28.11 -5.56 -2.93
N LYS A 27 -28.82 -5.30 -4.04
CA LYS A 27 -30.18 -4.74 -4.01
C LYS A 27 -31.14 -5.66 -3.25
N GLU A 28 -31.10 -6.95 -3.57
CA GLU A 28 -32.02 -7.97 -3.05
C GLU A 28 -31.72 -8.34 -1.60
N ASN A 29 -30.45 -8.56 -1.27
CA ASN A 29 -30.07 -9.14 0.02
C ASN A 29 -29.72 -8.12 1.09
N TYR A 30 -29.22 -6.94 0.71
CA TYR A 30 -28.65 -5.96 1.65
C TYR A 30 -29.43 -4.64 1.66
N CYS A 31 -29.72 -4.08 0.49
CA CYS A 31 -30.46 -2.80 0.40
C CYS A 31 -31.94 -2.95 0.79
N TRP A 32 -32.57 -4.10 0.54
CA TRP A 32 -33.96 -4.35 0.95
C TRP A 32 -34.15 -4.25 2.47
N LYS A 33 -33.13 -4.63 3.25
CA LYS A 33 -33.11 -4.58 4.72
C LYS A 33 -32.54 -3.27 5.29
N CYS A 34 -32.14 -2.32 4.44
CA CYS A 34 -31.48 -1.08 4.87
C CYS A 34 -32.50 -0.02 5.32
N PRO A 35 -32.35 0.58 6.51
CA PRO A 35 -33.21 1.68 6.98
C PRO A 35 -33.18 2.91 6.06
N MET A 36 -32.08 3.11 5.31
CA MET A 36 -31.90 4.20 4.35
C MET A 36 -32.32 3.83 2.91
N ARG A 37 -33.14 2.78 2.74
CA ARG A 37 -33.58 2.30 1.42
C ARG A 37 -34.24 3.40 0.57
N THR A 38 -35.01 4.29 1.16
CA THR A 38 -35.69 5.39 0.45
C THR A 38 -34.73 6.45 -0.09
N THR A 39 -33.51 6.53 0.46
CA THR A 39 -32.46 7.45 0.04
C THR A 39 -31.30 6.76 -0.70
N SER A 40 -31.40 5.46 -0.99
CA SER A 40 -30.30 4.66 -1.52
C SER A 40 -29.77 5.17 -2.87
N SER A 41 -30.64 5.77 -3.70
CA SER A 41 -30.27 6.40 -4.97
C SER A 41 -29.43 7.67 -4.82
N LYS A 42 -29.32 8.22 -3.61
CA LYS A 42 -28.53 9.42 -3.30
C LYS A 42 -27.28 9.10 -2.48
N THR A 43 -27.25 7.96 -1.79
CA THR A 43 -26.13 7.57 -0.91
C THR A 43 -25.10 6.68 -1.59
N PHE A 44 -25.44 6.07 -2.74
CA PHE A 44 -24.54 5.24 -3.56
C PHE A 44 -23.81 4.11 -2.81
N CYS A 45 -24.36 3.66 -1.68
CA CYS A 45 -23.68 2.70 -0.79
C CYS A 45 -23.41 1.37 -1.50
N ARG A 46 -24.32 0.96 -2.37
CA ARG A 46 -24.25 -0.29 -3.11
C ARG A 46 -23.19 -0.24 -4.21
N GLU A 47 -23.16 0.86 -4.94
CA GLU A 47 -22.19 1.14 -5.99
C GLU A 47 -20.76 1.14 -5.40
N VAL A 48 -20.60 1.76 -4.22
CA VAL A 48 -19.33 1.74 -3.49
C VAL A 48 -18.98 0.33 -2.99
N ASP A 49 -19.92 -0.43 -2.42
CA ASP A 49 -19.65 -1.79 -1.94
C ASP A 49 -19.32 -2.75 -3.10
N ALA A 50 -20.05 -2.66 -4.21
CA ALA A 50 -19.78 -3.43 -5.42
C ALA A 50 -18.38 -3.10 -5.97
N TRP A 51 -18.04 -1.82 -6.06
CA TRP A 51 -16.71 -1.36 -6.48
C TRP A 51 -15.60 -1.95 -5.61
N ILE A 52 -15.74 -1.85 -4.28
CA ILE A 52 -14.74 -2.37 -3.32
C ILE A 52 -14.56 -3.87 -3.51
N ARG A 53 -15.66 -4.62 -3.55
CA ARG A 53 -15.63 -6.09 -3.66
C ARG A 53 -15.02 -6.57 -4.97
N LEU A 54 -15.38 -5.95 -6.10
CA LEU A 54 -14.81 -6.29 -7.40
C LEU A 54 -13.33 -5.98 -7.48
N THR A 55 -12.92 -4.82 -6.94
CA THR A 55 -11.51 -4.43 -6.91
C THR A 55 -10.70 -5.43 -6.08
N HIS A 56 -11.21 -5.83 -4.90
CA HIS A 56 -10.54 -6.81 -4.05
C HIS A 56 -10.44 -8.17 -4.75
N ALA A 57 -11.54 -8.66 -5.33
CA ALA A 57 -11.56 -9.95 -6.04
C ALA A 57 -10.58 -9.96 -7.23
N LEU A 58 -10.48 -8.85 -7.98
CA LEU A 58 -9.52 -8.71 -9.07
C LEU A 58 -8.08 -8.74 -8.54
N GLU A 59 -7.78 -7.94 -7.51
CA GLU A 59 -6.43 -7.86 -6.94
C GLU A 59 -6.01 -9.20 -6.32
N ASP A 60 -6.92 -9.92 -5.67
CA ASP A 60 -6.68 -11.26 -5.12
C ASP A 60 -6.43 -12.29 -6.23
N ALA A 61 -7.24 -12.33 -7.28
CA ALA A 61 -7.04 -13.24 -8.40
C ALA A 61 -5.71 -13.00 -9.14
N VAL A 62 -5.35 -11.72 -9.35
CA VAL A 62 -4.05 -11.34 -9.93
C VAL A 62 -2.91 -11.74 -9.01
N LYS A 63 -3.06 -11.51 -7.70
CA LYS A 63 -2.07 -11.90 -6.69
C LYS A 63 -1.86 -13.41 -6.71
N GLU A 64 -2.91 -14.21 -6.56
CA GLU A 64 -2.83 -15.68 -6.54
C GLU A 64 -2.09 -16.21 -7.78
N ASN A 65 -2.46 -15.73 -8.96
CA ASN A 65 -1.81 -16.10 -10.21
C ASN A 65 -0.32 -15.69 -10.26
N MET A 66 0.07 -14.59 -9.60
CA MET A 66 1.48 -14.23 -9.41
C MET A 66 2.19 -15.10 -8.37
N GLU A 67 1.52 -15.48 -7.28
CA GLU A 67 2.10 -16.35 -6.24
C GLU A 67 2.43 -17.74 -6.78
N GLU A 68 1.57 -18.27 -7.67
CA GLU A 68 1.80 -19.56 -8.34
C GLU A 68 2.97 -19.52 -9.33
N LYS A 69 3.20 -18.38 -9.98
CA LYS A 69 4.13 -18.28 -11.11
C LYS A 69 5.48 -17.66 -10.78
N LEU A 70 5.60 -16.92 -9.68
CA LEU A 70 6.77 -16.10 -9.37
C LEU A 70 7.33 -16.41 -7.98
N SER A 71 8.67 -16.47 -7.90
CA SER A 71 9.36 -16.52 -6.61
C SER A 71 9.05 -15.26 -5.76
N PRO A 72 9.18 -15.33 -4.42
CA PRO A 72 9.04 -14.16 -3.55
C PRO A 72 9.86 -12.94 -3.99
N GLU A 73 11.08 -13.15 -4.46
CA GLU A 73 11.99 -12.11 -4.93
C GLU A 73 11.50 -11.47 -6.24
N ALA A 74 11.04 -12.29 -7.18
CA ALA A 74 10.48 -11.82 -8.44
C ALA A 74 9.19 -11.01 -8.22
N ARG A 75 8.36 -11.40 -7.25
CA ARG A 75 7.15 -10.65 -6.87
C ARG A 75 7.50 -9.25 -6.33
N ASN A 76 8.47 -9.17 -5.42
CA ASN A 76 8.96 -7.89 -4.90
C ASN A 76 9.49 -6.99 -6.04
N PHE A 77 10.12 -7.58 -7.04
CA PHE A 77 10.63 -6.84 -8.20
C PHE A 77 9.52 -6.31 -9.12
N VAL A 78 8.51 -7.14 -9.45
CA VAL A 78 7.33 -6.71 -10.23
C VAL A 78 6.62 -5.56 -9.52
N GLN A 79 6.45 -5.68 -8.20
CA GLN A 79 5.84 -4.66 -7.38
C GLN A 79 6.64 -3.35 -7.35
N MET A 80 7.97 -3.42 -7.24
CA MET A 80 8.84 -2.26 -7.40
C MET A 80 8.65 -1.59 -8.78
N LYS A 81 8.63 -2.37 -9.87
CA LYS A 81 8.44 -1.82 -11.23
C LYS A 81 7.08 -1.13 -11.36
N TYR A 82 6.03 -1.73 -10.80
CA TYR A 82 4.71 -1.13 -10.75
C TYR A 82 4.72 0.21 -10.01
N LEU A 83 5.22 0.22 -8.76
CA LEU A 83 5.33 1.45 -7.96
C LEU A 83 6.14 2.54 -8.67
N ASN A 84 7.28 2.19 -9.26
CA ASN A 84 8.09 3.12 -10.05
C ASN A 84 7.32 3.70 -11.26
N LYS A 85 6.42 2.92 -11.87
CA LYS A 85 5.65 3.36 -13.02
C LYS A 85 4.53 4.32 -12.61
N ILE A 86 3.89 4.09 -11.46
CA ILE A 86 2.84 4.99 -10.96
C ILE A 86 3.42 6.23 -10.26
N SER A 87 4.55 6.11 -9.56
CA SER A 87 5.19 7.20 -8.83
C SER A 87 5.86 8.22 -9.75
N LYS A 88 6.32 7.81 -10.94
CA LYS A 88 6.82 8.74 -11.98
C LYS A 88 5.82 9.85 -12.34
N ASN A 89 4.52 9.62 -12.09
CA ASN A 89 3.46 10.59 -12.38
C ASN A 89 2.98 11.37 -11.15
N GLN A 90 3.48 11.07 -9.95
CA GLN A 90 2.99 11.68 -8.71
C GLN A 90 4.14 11.99 -7.75
N PHE A 91 4.33 13.30 -7.49
CA PHE A 91 5.12 13.94 -6.42
C PHE A 91 6.58 14.31 -6.76
N SER A 92 6.80 15.61 -7.03
CA SER A 92 8.12 16.26 -7.13
C SER A 92 8.49 17.08 -5.89
N TYR A 93 7.90 16.79 -4.73
CA TYR A 93 8.11 17.58 -3.51
C TYR A 93 8.53 16.67 -2.36
N ASP A 94 9.59 17.06 -1.66
CA ASP A 94 10.02 16.46 -0.40
C ASP A 94 8.89 16.56 0.63
N ARG A 95 8.25 15.42 0.92
CA ARG A 95 7.21 15.34 1.96
C ARG A 95 7.80 14.82 3.25
N LYS A 96 7.54 15.55 4.32
CA LYS A 96 7.84 15.12 5.69
C LYS A 96 6.54 14.72 6.38
N LEU A 97 6.50 13.50 6.90
CA LEU A 97 5.39 12.96 7.69
C LEU A 97 5.74 13.01 9.17
N LEU A 98 4.76 13.37 9.99
CA LEU A 98 4.85 13.32 11.46
C LEU A 98 3.92 12.21 11.96
N ILE A 99 4.48 11.16 12.56
CA ILE A 99 3.69 10.04 13.08
C ILE A 99 3.85 9.96 14.59
N LYS A 100 2.74 10.14 15.32
CA LYS A 100 2.68 9.90 16.77
C LYS A 100 2.38 8.44 17.06
N LEU A 101 3.29 7.78 17.79
CA LEU A 101 3.19 6.36 18.09
C LEU A 101 2.10 6.07 19.13
N LYS A 102 1.18 5.17 18.78
CA LYS A 102 0.13 4.67 19.70
C LYS A 102 0.55 3.42 20.48
N ALA A 103 1.64 2.77 20.07
CA ALA A 103 2.20 1.57 20.70
C ALA A 103 3.74 1.62 20.61
N ASP A 104 4.42 0.79 21.41
CA ASP A 104 5.87 0.65 21.35
C ASP A 104 6.30 0.03 20.01
N LEU A 105 7.32 0.61 19.40
CA LEU A 105 8.06 0.04 18.28
C LEU A 105 9.43 -0.41 18.76
N LYS A 106 9.46 -1.51 19.50
CA LYS A 106 10.69 -2.09 20.02
C LYS A 106 11.62 -2.53 18.87
N PRO A 107 12.95 -2.34 18.98
CA PRO A 107 13.68 -1.68 20.08
C PRO A 107 13.82 -0.15 19.93
N TYR A 108 13.20 0.46 18.91
CA TYR A 108 13.57 1.79 18.43
C TYR A 108 12.89 2.97 19.12
N ALA A 109 11.60 2.86 19.43
CA ALA A 109 10.84 3.98 20.00
C ALA A 109 9.70 3.51 20.91
N PRO A 110 9.52 4.14 22.09
CA PRO A 110 8.37 3.86 22.94
C PRO A 110 7.09 4.53 22.44
N LYS A 111 5.96 4.07 22.97
CA LYS A 111 4.64 4.68 22.79
C LYS A 111 4.67 6.17 23.18
N GLY A 112 4.04 7.00 22.35
CA GLY A 112 3.94 8.44 22.56
C GLY A 112 5.01 9.27 21.86
N SER A 113 6.10 8.64 21.39
CA SER A 113 7.10 9.31 20.55
C SER A 113 6.51 9.79 19.23
N VAL A 114 7.08 10.87 18.69
CA VAL A 114 6.77 11.40 17.37
C VAL A 114 7.94 11.09 16.44
N LEU A 115 7.64 10.42 15.34
CA LEU A 115 8.58 10.15 14.26
C LEU A 115 8.48 11.26 13.22
N ILE A 116 9.62 11.86 12.87
CA ILE A 116 9.76 12.70 11.67
C ILE A 116 10.28 11.80 10.56
N ILE A 117 9.48 11.64 9.51
CA ILE A 117 9.75 10.72 8.40
C ILE A 117 9.90 11.52 7.12
N GLU A 118 10.92 11.21 6.34
CA GLU A 118 11.08 11.69 4.99
C GLU A 118 10.50 10.65 4.03
N GLU A 119 9.44 11.03 3.32
CA GLU A 119 8.86 10.20 2.26
C GLU A 119 9.75 10.26 1.01
N ASN A 120 9.68 9.23 0.17
CA ASN A 120 10.35 9.19 -1.14
C ASN A 120 11.87 9.47 -1.10
N CYS A 121 12.57 9.09 -0.03
CA CYS A 121 14.02 9.27 0.05
C CYS A 121 14.75 8.63 -1.13
N GLU A 122 15.39 9.44 -1.97
CA GLU A 122 16.27 8.96 -3.03
C GLU A 122 17.52 8.27 -2.46
N ILE A 123 17.97 8.75 -1.30
CA ILE A 123 19.22 8.34 -0.66
C ILE A 123 18.92 7.66 0.68
N ILE A 124 18.94 6.33 0.65
CA ILE A 124 19.00 5.48 1.84
C ILE A 124 20.43 5.01 2.02
N LYS A 125 20.94 5.08 3.25
CA LYS A 125 22.29 4.69 3.67
C LYS A 125 22.25 3.51 4.64
N LYS A 126 23.40 2.89 4.83
CA LYS A 126 23.60 1.91 5.90
C LYS A 126 23.30 2.58 7.25
N ASP A 127 22.72 1.82 8.16
CA ASP A 127 22.29 2.24 9.49
C ASP A 127 21.06 3.16 9.56
N ASP A 128 20.49 3.56 8.41
CA ASP A 128 19.23 4.30 8.37
C ASP A 128 18.08 3.47 8.98
N LEU A 129 17.20 4.15 9.72
CA LEU A 129 15.94 3.57 10.18
C LEU A 129 14.86 3.83 9.14
N VAL A 130 14.18 2.76 8.71
CA VAL A 130 13.15 2.83 7.67
C VAL A 130 11.83 2.24 8.15
N LEU A 131 10.73 2.76 7.61
CA LEU A 131 9.39 2.25 7.87
C LEU A 131 8.94 1.33 6.75
N ILE A 132 8.69 0.06 7.10
CA ILE A 132 8.22 -0.98 6.19
C ILE A 132 6.74 -1.24 6.47
N PRO A 133 5.87 -1.19 5.44
CA PRO A 133 4.46 -1.54 5.61
C PRO A 133 4.30 -3.01 6.03
N LYS A 134 3.38 -3.30 6.95
CA LYS A 134 3.05 -4.67 7.38
C LYS A 134 2.04 -5.38 6.47
N ILE A 135 1.46 -4.65 5.52
CA ILE A 135 0.49 -5.17 4.55
C ILE A 135 1.15 -5.39 3.20
N CYS A 136 0.69 -6.44 2.50
CA CYS A 136 1.12 -6.74 1.15
C CYS A 136 0.67 -5.62 0.20
N LEU A 137 1.62 -4.96 -0.46
CA LEU A 137 1.38 -3.83 -1.36
C LEU A 137 0.80 -4.24 -2.72
N LEU A 138 0.39 -5.51 -2.89
CA LEU A 138 -0.27 -6.00 -4.12
C LEU A 138 -1.73 -5.52 -4.20
N HIS A 139 -2.28 -5.06 -3.09
CA HIS A 139 -3.59 -4.43 -3.02
C HIS A 139 -3.41 -2.91 -3.27
N VAL A 140 -3.39 -2.49 -4.53
CA VAL A 140 -3.07 -1.11 -4.95
C VAL A 140 -4.11 -0.12 -4.43
N TYR A 141 -5.39 -0.49 -4.45
CA TYR A 141 -6.45 0.32 -3.87
C TYR A 141 -6.32 0.43 -2.35
N GLY A 142 -5.89 -0.65 -1.70
CA GLY A 142 -5.59 -0.69 -0.27
C GLY A 142 -4.41 0.21 0.08
N PHE A 143 -3.30 0.11 -0.63
CA PHE A 143 -2.12 0.92 -0.36
C PHE A 143 -2.36 2.41 -0.59
N SER A 144 -3.04 2.79 -1.67
CA SER A 144 -3.38 4.19 -1.94
C SER A 144 -4.32 4.76 -0.88
N ARG A 145 -5.44 4.09 -0.54
CA ARG A 145 -6.34 4.54 0.55
C ARG A 145 -5.66 4.61 1.91
N ILE A 146 -4.82 3.63 2.24
CA ILE A 146 -4.21 3.55 3.57
C ILE A 146 -3.10 4.61 3.74
N LYS A 147 -2.41 4.99 2.64
CA LYS A 147 -1.49 6.13 2.62
C LYS A 147 -2.21 7.47 2.87
N TYR A 148 -3.47 7.60 2.45
CA TYR A 148 -4.28 8.81 2.66
C TYR A 148 -5.06 8.86 3.99
N ASN A 149 -5.24 7.75 4.70
CA ASN A 149 -6.09 7.66 5.88
C ASN A 149 -5.33 7.52 7.23
N ASP A 150 -4.02 7.77 7.28
CA ASP A 150 -3.18 7.74 8.50
C ASP A 150 -3.27 6.45 9.34
N LYS A 151 -3.60 5.32 8.71
CA LYS A 151 -3.82 4.02 9.38
C LYS A 151 -2.97 2.90 8.78
N LEU A 152 -1.81 3.21 8.21
CA LEU A 152 -0.92 2.20 7.66
C LEU A 152 -0.21 1.45 8.79
N PRO A 153 -0.45 0.14 9.02
CA PRO A 153 0.36 -0.60 9.96
C PRO A 153 1.77 -0.78 9.39
N PHE A 154 2.78 -0.47 10.19
CA PHE A 154 4.17 -0.56 9.78
C PHE A 154 5.04 -1.20 10.86
N LYS A 155 6.23 -1.63 10.45
CA LYS A 155 7.34 -1.99 11.31
C LYS A 155 8.53 -1.09 11.00
N MET A 156 9.37 -0.86 11.98
CA MET A 156 10.62 -0.14 11.80
C MET A 156 11.74 -1.16 11.66
N ALA A 157 12.67 -0.89 10.77
CA ALA A 157 13.81 -1.76 10.50
C ALA A 157 15.06 -0.93 10.26
N LYS A 158 16.22 -1.47 10.63
CA LYS A 158 17.51 -0.82 10.42
C LYS A 158 18.21 -1.38 9.18
N VAL A 159 18.66 -0.51 8.28
CA VAL A 159 19.31 -0.91 7.03
C VAL A 159 20.71 -1.46 7.33
N SER A 160 20.96 -2.71 6.93
CA SER A 160 22.27 -3.38 7.10
C SER A 160 23.16 -3.22 5.87
N LYS A 161 22.59 -3.31 4.67
CA LYS A 161 23.29 -3.04 3.41
C LYS A 161 22.33 -2.63 2.29
N ILE A 162 22.86 -1.91 1.31
CA ILE A 162 22.19 -1.58 0.05
C ILE A 162 22.94 -2.31 -1.06
N PHE A 163 22.20 -2.88 -2.01
CA PHE A 163 22.79 -3.61 -3.14
C PHE A 163 21.87 -3.51 -4.36
N HIS A 164 22.40 -3.92 -5.52
CA HIS A 164 21.65 -4.00 -6.75
C HIS A 164 21.50 -5.46 -7.14
N GLU A 165 20.29 -5.86 -7.51
CA GLU A 165 19.96 -7.20 -7.97
C GLU A 165 18.91 -7.08 -9.08
N SER A 166 19.05 -7.86 -10.15
CA SER A 166 18.08 -7.90 -11.27
C SER A 166 17.68 -6.54 -11.85
N GLY A 167 18.61 -5.56 -11.85
CA GLY A 167 18.36 -4.21 -12.37
C GLY A 167 17.49 -3.31 -11.46
N GLY A 168 17.35 -3.67 -10.18
CA GLY A 168 16.69 -2.88 -9.14
C GLY A 168 17.60 -2.62 -7.94
N LYS A 169 17.36 -1.52 -7.23
CA LYS A 169 18.03 -1.20 -5.96
C LYS A 169 17.26 -1.87 -4.82
N PHE A 170 17.96 -2.57 -3.94
CA PHE A 170 17.39 -3.27 -2.79
C PHE A 170 18.11 -2.89 -1.50
N ILE A 171 17.39 -2.97 -0.39
CA ILE A 171 17.96 -2.90 0.95
C ILE A 171 17.78 -4.24 1.65
N LYS A 172 18.81 -4.65 2.39
CA LYS A 172 18.70 -5.70 3.39
C LYS A 172 18.67 -5.03 4.76
N THR A 173 17.77 -5.47 5.63
CA THR A 173 17.69 -4.96 7.00
C THR A 173 18.43 -5.89 7.96
N HIS A 174 18.72 -5.42 9.18
CA HIS A 174 19.31 -6.25 10.23
C HIS A 174 18.38 -7.39 10.66
N GLU A 175 17.08 -7.21 10.48
CA GLU A 175 16.02 -8.20 10.72
C GLU A 175 15.87 -9.22 9.57
N GLY A 176 16.79 -9.23 8.59
CA GLY A 176 16.83 -10.20 7.50
C GLY A 176 15.86 -9.92 6.35
N ILE A 177 15.14 -8.81 6.37
CA ILE A 177 14.17 -8.46 5.33
C ILE A 177 14.89 -7.87 4.13
N GLN A 178 14.56 -8.34 2.93
CA GLN A 178 14.99 -7.78 1.66
C GLN A 178 13.82 -7.08 0.99
N ILE A 179 13.94 -5.78 0.73
CA ILE A 179 12.88 -4.97 0.15
C ILE A 179 13.46 -3.86 -0.72
N SER A 180 12.71 -3.43 -1.74
CA SER A 180 13.08 -2.26 -2.53
C SER A 180 12.82 -0.96 -1.71
N PRO A 181 13.69 0.07 -1.82
CA PRO A 181 13.47 1.39 -1.24
C PRO A 181 12.12 2.02 -1.56
N GLN A 182 11.59 1.75 -2.76
CA GLN A 182 10.34 2.36 -3.24
C GLN A 182 9.09 1.77 -2.59
N LEU A 183 9.22 0.63 -1.91
CA LEU A 183 8.16 0.00 -1.13
C LEU A 183 8.11 0.50 0.32
N LEU A 184 9.04 1.38 0.70
CA LEU A 184 9.09 1.96 2.04
C LEU A 184 8.08 3.08 2.18
N ILE A 185 7.59 3.27 3.40
CA ILE A 185 6.79 4.45 3.74
C ILE A 185 7.71 5.69 3.77
N GLY A 186 8.92 5.52 4.30
CA GLY A 186 9.93 6.56 4.35
C GLY A 186 11.07 6.22 5.31
N ARG A 187 12.05 7.12 5.37
CA ARG A 187 13.17 7.06 6.31
C ARG A 187 12.86 7.89 7.56
N VAL A 188 13.16 7.38 8.73
CA VAL A 188 13.05 8.12 9.99
C VAL A 188 14.21 9.10 10.10
N MET A 189 13.92 10.39 10.05
CA MET A 189 14.90 11.45 10.27
C MET A 189 15.19 11.68 11.75
N LYS A 190 14.14 11.67 12.58
CA LYS A 190 14.23 11.99 14.00
C LYS A 190 13.13 11.30 14.79
N ILE A 191 13.46 10.89 16.02
CA ILE A 191 12.51 10.37 17.00
C ILE A 191 12.48 11.38 18.14
N LEU A 192 11.32 12.03 18.33
CA LEU A 192 11.06 12.95 19.43
C LEU A 192 10.34 12.18 20.53
N ASP A 193 10.98 12.05 21.68
CA ASP A 193 10.41 11.40 22.86
C ASP A 193 10.31 12.40 24.01
N LYS A 194 9.37 12.19 24.94
CA LYS A 194 9.17 13.09 26.10
C LYS A 194 10.45 13.25 26.91
N LYS A 195 11.31 12.22 26.97
CA LYS A 195 12.61 12.28 27.66
C LYS A 195 13.66 13.16 26.97
N ASN A 196 13.51 13.45 25.68
CA ASN A 196 14.43 14.28 24.89
C ASN A 196 13.85 15.67 24.54
N SER A 197 12.76 16.08 25.19
CA SER A 197 12.08 17.36 24.94
C SER A 197 12.74 18.57 25.63
N LYS A 198 14.08 18.61 25.68
CA LYS A 198 14.84 19.75 26.24
C LYS A 198 15.21 20.84 25.23
N PHE A 199 14.74 20.76 23.99
CA PHE A 199 14.98 21.79 22.98
C PHE A 199 13.71 22.01 22.16
N LEU A 200 12.78 22.77 22.76
CA LEU A 200 11.97 23.75 22.06
C LEU A 200 12.42 25.12 22.55
#